data_AF-A0A1D2RX72-F1
#
_entry.id   AF-A0A1D2RX72-F1
#
_cell.length_a   1.000
_cell.length_b   1.000
_cell.length_c   1.000
_cell.angle_alpha   90.00
_cell.angle_beta   90.00
_cell.angle_gamma   90.00
#
_symmetry.space_group_name_H-M   'P 1'
#
loop_
_entity.id
_entity.type
_entity.pdbx_description
1 polymer ?
#
loop_
_entity_poly.entity_id
_entity_poly.type
_entity_poly.pdbx_seq_one_letter_code
_entity_poly.pdbx_strand_id
1 'polypeptide(L)'
;MLGLLATGLAHASATPQDYAVQWPVQAEGDAAAYVLELDAAVLLHVTRADLRDLAVFNADGEPVPFAPWPPEGTDDELLEPVPWLRVPLPQAGQPESLALRLERDADGRLRGLDLRTNDTAPPPAERHDLLVDRGEEPPTISALHVTLADDAALPVNLRVRVSSSGDLVEWRPLVSGQPLVALDDNGLRIERLKLELGRTDARYLRLSIENEGSWPALAGLQTGRHLRSGDERPWQMVSLAGVAVAGQPGMFDYTSPGPMAIERVDVELPTNNAVAAVQVTARDHAEDWWRPVTGFIAFRLGSNGDEVRHVEPAVHLHRERQWRVSTQPALTRPPELRLRYRPERFVLLAQGPRPYVLVAGSVRAQREDYPVKAALAASSSEPAVATLGAMSDAGGAAALAPKRGEDWQRWLLWAILAVGAALVLVVALKVLRQPNQSSP
;
A
#
# COMPACT_ATOMS: atom_id res chain seq x y z
N MET A 1 3.74 28.25 54.22
CA MET A 1 4.25 26.91 53.87
C MET A 1 3.09 26.06 53.41
N LEU A 2 2.84 26.00 52.09
CA LEU A 2 1.94 25.02 51.50
C LEU A 2 2.83 24.02 50.76
N GLY A 3 2.96 22.82 51.31
CA GLY A 3 3.68 21.72 50.68
C GLY A 3 2.81 21.09 49.60
N LEU A 4 3.23 21.24 48.35
CA LEU A 4 2.68 20.49 47.23
C LEU A 4 3.27 19.06 47.31
N LEU A 5 2.47 18.11 47.78
CA LEU A 5 2.76 16.69 47.62
C LEU A 5 2.46 16.30 46.16
N ALA A 6 3.50 16.27 45.33
CA ALA A 6 3.45 15.63 44.04
C ALA A 6 3.45 14.11 44.27
N THR A 7 2.26 13.50 44.32
CA THR A 7 2.11 12.05 44.19
C THR A 7 2.48 11.66 42.76
N GLY A 8 3.71 11.17 42.58
CA GLY A 8 4.10 10.50 41.34
C GLY A 8 3.24 9.26 41.15
N LEU A 9 2.41 9.26 40.11
CA LEU A 9 1.78 8.05 39.60
C LEU A 9 2.90 7.15 39.06
N ALA A 10 3.34 6.20 39.88
CA ALA A 10 4.15 5.08 39.43
C ALA A 10 3.32 4.35 38.35
N HIS A 11 3.69 4.53 37.08
CA HIS A 11 3.20 3.66 36.03
C HIS A 11 3.85 2.31 36.29
N ALA A 12 3.05 1.34 36.76
CA ALA A 12 3.50 -0.04 36.81
C ALA A 12 3.94 -0.42 35.39
N SER A 13 5.20 -0.85 35.24
CA SER A 13 5.71 -1.36 33.98
C SER A 13 4.78 -2.46 33.49
N ALA A 14 4.36 -2.37 32.22
CA ALA A 14 3.51 -3.39 31.62
C ALA A 14 4.18 -4.77 31.75
N THR A 15 3.36 -5.79 31.97
CA THR A 15 3.80 -7.19 32.03
C THR A 15 3.25 -7.94 30.81
N PRO A 16 3.77 -9.14 30.49
CA PRO A 16 3.17 -9.98 29.45
C PRO A 16 1.65 -10.17 29.62
N GLN A 17 1.14 -10.17 30.85
CA GLN A 17 -0.27 -10.46 31.13
C GLN A 17 -1.21 -9.27 30.89
N ASP A 18 -0.64 -8.12 30.53
CA ASP A 18 -1.40 -6.96 30.06
C ASP A 18 -1.76 -7.05 28.56
N TYR A 19 -1.29 -8.09 27.87
CA TYR A 19 -1.52 -8.39 26.45
C TYR A 19 -2.33 -9.66 26.29
N ALA A 20 -3.04 -9.81 25.17
CA ALA A 20 -3.97 -10.92 24.95
C ALA A 20 -3.25 -12.24 24.69
N VAL A 21 -2.24 -12.20 23.82
CA VAL A 21 -1.55 -13.39 23.30
C VAL A 21 -0.04 -13.18 23.27
N GLN A 22 0.70 -14.29 23.20
CA GLN A 22 2.15 -14.30 23.14
C GLN A 22 2.71 -15.38 22.21
N TRP A 23 3.93 -15.17 21.74
CA TRP A 23 4.73 -16.09 20.95
C TRP A 23 6.16 -16.14 21.48
N PRO A 24 6.73 -17.34 21.71
CA PRO A 24 8.13 -17.45 22.07
C PRO A 24 9.00 -17.06 20.88
N VAL A 25 10.01 -16.22 21.11
CA VAL A 25 11.01 -15.84 20.11
C VAL A 25 12.04 -16.95 20.01
N GLN A 26 12.21 -17.50 18.81
CA GLN A 26 13.13 -18.57 18.49
C GLN A 26 14.26 -18.01 17.64
N ALA A 27 15.50 -18.15 18.11
CA ALA A 27 16.67 -17.69 17.38
C ALA A 27 17.84 -18.64 17.60
N GLU A 28 18.65 -18.81 16.56
CA GLU A 28 19.88 -19.59 16.62
C GLU A 28 21.03 -18.74 17.16
N GLY A 29 21.83 -19.31 18.06
CA GLY A 29 23.01 -18.66 18.61
C GLY A 29 22.74 -17.44 19.50
N ASP A 30 23.82 -16.76 19.88
CA ASP A 30 23.80 -15.55 20.69
C ASP A 30 24.17 -14.34 19.85
N ALA A 31 23.18 -13.47 19.60
CA ALA A 31 23.33 -12.23 18.87
C ALA A 31 22.90 -11.04 19.76
N ALA A 32 23.48 -9.87 19.50
CA ALA A 32 23.14 -8.64 20.22
C ALA A 32 21.74 -8.10 19.87
N ALA A 33 21.21 -8.48 18.70
CA ALA A 33 19.90 -8.07 18.22
C ALA A 33 19.30 -9.14 17.31
N TYR A 34 17.97 -9.19 17.27
CA TYR A 34 17.22 -10.11 16.43
C TYR A 34 16.14 -9.40 15.61
N VAL A 35 16.05 -9.69 14.31
CA VAL A 35 14.95 -9.26 13.44
C VAL A 35 13.84 -10.29 13.44
N LEU A 36 12.62 -9.83 13.65
CA LEU A 36 11.37 -10.57 13.56
C LEU A 36 10.54 -10.02 12.41
N GLU A 37 9.96 -10.89 11.59
CA GLU A 37 8.93 -10.52 10.63
C GLU A 37 7.54 -10.70 11.27
N LEU A 38 6.69 -9.68 11.18
CA LEU A 38 5.31 -9.71 11.65
C LEU A 38 4.43 -10.32 10.56
N ASP A 39 4.10 -11.59 10.74
CA ASP A 39 3.18 -12.29 9.85
C ASP A 39 1.72 -11.90 10.10
N ALA A 40 0.84 -12.42 9.24
CA ALA A 40 -0.61 -12.19 9.37
C ALA A 40 -1.20 -12.74 10.68
N ALA A 41 -0.58 -13.78 11.27
CA ALA A 41 -1.06 -14.36 12.52
C ALA A 41 -0.82 -13.42 13.69
N VAL A 42 0.30 -12.71 13.74
CA VAL A 42 0.53 -11.65 14.74
C VAL A 42 -0.42 -10.47 14.52
N LEU A 43 -0.51 -9.98 13.28
CA LEU A 43 -1.30 -8.79 12.95
C LEU A 43 -2.80 -8.95 13.26
N LEU A 44 -3.33 -10.18 13.23
CA LEU A 44 -4.71 -10.50 13.63
C LEU A 44 -5.01 -10.13 15.09
N HIS A 45 -4.02 -10.18 15.98
CA HIS A 45 -4.19 -9.95 17.41
C HIS A 45 -3.79 -8.54 17.85
N VAL A 46 -3.17 -7.77 16.97
CA VAL A 46 -2.90 -6.35 17.21
C VAL A 46 -4.23 -5.61 17.20
N THR A 47 -4.40 -4.65 18.11
CA THR A 47 -5.61 -3.83 18.26
C THR A 47 -5.43 -2.40 17.77
N ARG A 48 -4.20 -1.89 17.67
CA ARG A 48 -3.93 -0.51 17.29
C ARG A 48 -3.27 -0.40 15.92
N ALA A 49 -3.65 0.62 15.14
CA ALA A 49 -2.98 0.91 13.87
C ALA A 49 -1.51 1.33 14.05
N ASP A 50 -1.12 1.89 15.20
CA ASP A 50 0.28 2.31 15.45
C ASP A 50 1.22 1.16 15.87
N LEU A 51 0.71 -0.08 15.95
CA LEU A 51 1.42 -1.27 16.43
C LEU A 51 2.05 -1.12 17.83
N ARG A 52 1.62 -0.15 18.64
CA ARG A 52 2.21 0.07 19.97
C ARG A 52 1.74 -0.94 21.00
N ASP A 53 0.72 -1.72 20.71
CA ASP A 53 0.32 -2.87 21.52
C ASP A 53 1.07 -4.16 21.13
N LEU A 54 2.25 -4.02 20.51
CA LEU A 54 3.27 -5.05 20.40
C LEU A 54 4.46 -4.73 21.31
N ALA A 55 4.90 -5.72 22.10
CA ALA A 55 6.08 -5.61 22.96
C ALA A 55 6.84 -6.93 23.04
N VAL A 56 8.10 -6.87 23.47
CA VAL A 56 8.92 -8.06 23.76
C VAL A 56 9.33 -8.03 25.22
N PHE A 57 9.26 -9.18 25.87
CA PHE A 57 9.68 -9.36 27.27
C PHE A 57 10.76 -10.44 27.39
N ASN A 58 11.66 -10.27 28.34
CA ASN A 58 12.66 -11.28 28.71
C ASN A 58 12.09 -12.29 29.73
N ALA A 59 12.90 -13.27 30.15
CA ALA A 59 12.46 -14.32 31.07
C ALA A 59 12.07 -13.81 32.47
N ASP A 60 12.61 -12.66 32.88
CA ASP A 60 12.28 -12.00 34.14
C ASP A 60 10.99 -11.16 34.03
N GLY A 61 10.37 -11.10 32.85
CA GLY A 61 9.17 -10.31 32.59
C GLY A 61 9.45 -8.82 32.40
N GLU A 62 10.70 -8.44 32.14
CA GLU A 62 11.09 -7.06 31.89
C GLU A 62 10.97 -6.73 30.40
N PRO A 63 10.52 -5.52 30.03
CA PRO A 63 10.39 -5.10 28.64
C PRO A 63 11.77 -4.97 27.98
N VAL A 64 11.86 -5.45 26.75
CA VAL A 64 13.08 -5.44 25.93
C VAL A 64 12.96 -4.37 24.85
N PRO A 65 14.03 -3.61 24.55
CA PRO A 65 14.01 -2.64 23.46
C PRO A 65 13.63 -3.30 22.13
N PHE A 66 12.49 -2.89 21.59
CA PHE A 66 11.88 -3.44 20.38
C PHE A 66 11.36 -2.28 19.54
N ALA A 67 11.60 -2.27 18.22
CA ALA A 67 11.16 -1.18 17.34
C ALA A 67 11.06 -1.63 15.87
N PRO A 68 10.35 -0.87 15.01
CA PRO A 68 10.31 -1.13 13.57
C PRO A 68 11.70 -1.16 12.93
N TRP A 69 11.90 -2.09 12.00
CA TRP A 69 13.10 -2.24 11.17
C TRP A 69 12.70 -2.01 9.69
N PRO A 70 12.65 -0.74 9.24
CA PRO A 70 12.26 -0.42 7.87
C PRO A 70 13.30 -0.94 6.86
N PRO A 71 12.88 -1.23 5.61
CA PRO A 71 13.79 -1.60 4.54
C PRO A 71 14.81 -0.48 4.25
N GLU A 72 15.96 -0.83 3.69
CA GLU A 72 17.04 0.13 3.39
C GLU A 72 16.74 1.02 2.19
N GLY A 73 15.67 0.74 1.43
CA GLY A 73 15.14 1.67 0.43
C GLY A 73 13.66 1.51 0.14
N THR A 74 13.19 2.28 -0.83
CA THR A 74 11.80 2.28 -1.30
C THR A 74 11.69 1.56 -2.65
N ASP A 75 10.53 0.95 -2.91
CA ASP A 75 10.19 0.37 -4.21
C ASP A 75 9.56 1.45 -5.10
N ASP A 76 10.36 2.45 -5.45
CA ASP A 76 9.94 3.55 -6.32
C ASP A 76 10.27 3.23 -7.78
N GLU A 77 9.28 3.44 -8.65
CA GLU A 77 9.46 3.39 -10.10
C GLU A 77 9.92 4.76 -10.59
N LEU A 78 11.17 4.84 -11.04
CA LEU A 78 11.70 6.03 -11.71
C LEU A 78 11.31 5.99 -13.19
N LEU A 79 10.62 7.04 -13.64
CA LEU A 79 10.25 7.23 -15.04
C LEU A 79 11.26 8.14 -15.75
N GLU A 80 11.91 7.61 -16.79
CA GLU A 80 12.90 8.34 -17.58
C GLU A 80 12.45 8.39 -19.05
N PRO A 81 12.37 9.59 -19.68
CA PRO A 81 12.07 9.70 -21.10
C PRO A 81 13.08 8.94 -21.96
N VAL A 82 12.61 8.28 -23.01
CA VAL A 82 13.45 7.50 -23.91
C VAL A 82 13.20 7.91 -25.37
N PRO A 83 14.26 8.07 -26.20
CA PRO A 83 14.08 8.39 -27.60
C PRO A 83 13.50 7.20 -28.36
N TRP A 84 12.63 7.50 -29.32
CA TRP A 84 11.98 6.50 -30.15
C TRP A 84 11.81 7.00 -31.59
N LEU A 85 11.71 6.06 -32.52
CA LEU A 85 11.60 6.29 -33.95
C LEU A 85 10.47 5.43 -34.51
N ARG A 86 9.81 5.92 -35.57
CA ARG A 86 8.85 5.13 -36.35
C ARG A 86 9.62 4.34 -37.40
N VAL A 87 9.33 3.05 -37.50
CA VAL A 87 9.89 2.14 -38.52
C VAL A 87 8.76 1.72 -39.44
N PRO A 88 8.65 2.30 -40.65
CA PRO A 88 7.59 1.97 -41.59
C PRO A 88 7.63 0.50 -41.99
N LEU A 89 6.45 -0.11 -42.07
CA LEU A 89 6.28 -1.49 -42.50
C LEU A 89 5.83 -1.51 -43.96
N PRO A 90 6.33 -2.47 -44.77
CA PRO A 90 5.83 -2.66 -46.12
C PRO A 90 4.34 -3.02 -46.11
N GLN A 91 3.66 -2.76 -47.23
CA GLN A 91 2.27 -3.18 -47.39
C GLN A 91 2.15 -4.71 -47.31
N ALA A 92 1.02 -5.19 -46.78
CA ALA A 92 0.76 -6.62 -46.63
C ALA A 92 0.93 -7.35 -47.98
N GLY A 93 1.81 -8.36 -48.03
CA GLY A 93 2.13 -9.12 -49.24
C GLY A 93 3.41 -8.70 -49.97
N GLN A 94 4.10 -7.64 -49.52
CA GLN A 94 5.45 -7.33 -50.00
C GLN A 94 6.52 -7.89 -49.04
N PRO A 95 7.64 -8.46 -49.55
CA PRO A 95 8.73 -8.92 -48.71
C PRO A 95 9.37 -7.75 -47.95
N GLU A 96 9.79 -7.98 -46.70
CA GLU A 96 10.56 -7.02 -45.91
C GLU A 96 11.95 -6.79 -46.54
N SER A 97 12.05 -5.95 -47.56
CA SER A 97 13.34 -5.43 -48.03
C SER A 97 13.60 -4.10 -47.34
N LEU A 98 13.91 -4.18 -46.04
CA LEU A 98 14.16 -2.99 -45.22
C LEU A 98 15.65 -2.62 -45.34
N ALA A 99 16.01 -1.84 -46.34
CA ALA A 99 17.32 -1.19 -46.40
C ALA A 99 17.31 0.03 -45.44
N LEU A 100 17.31 -0.24 -44.13
CA LEU A 100 17.44 0.82 -43.12
C LEU A 100 18.88 1.35 -43.14
N ARG A 101 19.12 2.52 -43.70
CA ARG A 101 20.31 3.29 -43.35
C ARG A 101 19.98 4.11 -42.12
N LEU A 102 20.11 3.50 -40.94
CA LEU A 102 20.05 4.24 -39.69
C LEU A 102 21.31 5.09 -39.60
N GLU A 103 21.18 6.41 -39.65
CA GLU A 103 22.30 7.29 -39.34
C GLU A 103 22.50 7.31 -37.83
N ARG A 104 23.74 7.08 -37.39
CA ARG A 104 24.14 7.24 -36.00
C ARG A 104 24.85 8.58 -35.88
N ASP A 105 24.56 9.34 -34.83
CA ASP A 105 25.40 10.49 -34.50
C ASP A 105 26.75 10.06 -33.91
N ALA A 106 27.60 11.05 -33.62
CA ALA A 106 28.95 10.82 -33.08
C ALA A 106 28.94 10.03 -31.75
N ASP A 107 27.81 10.01 -31.05
CA ASP A 107 27.59 9.30 -29.78
C ASP A 107 26.91 7.94 -29.98
N GLY A 108 26.72 7.49 -31.23
CA GLY A 108 26.16 6.18 -31.55
C GLY A 108 24.64 6.08 -31.38
N ARG A 109 23.91 7.19 -31.21
CA ARG A 109 22.45 7.23 -31.07
C ARG A 109 21.78 7.31 -32.45
N LEU A 110 20.60 6.68 -32.58
CA LEU A 110 19.85 6.70 -33.84
C LEU A 110 19.33 8.11 -34.17
N ARG A 111 19.70 8.66 -35.33
CA ARG A 111 19.17 9.91 -35.89
C ARG A 111 18.52 9.65 -37.24
N GLY A 112 17.19 9.74 -37.27
CA GLY A 112 16.42 9.76 -38.51
C GLY A 112 16.39 8.41 -39.25
N LEU A 113 15.35 8.25 -40.07
CA LEU A 113 15.18 7.12 -40.96
C LEU A 113 15.09 7.65 -42.39
N ASP A 114 16.14 7.44 -43.18
CA ASP A 114 16.12 7.86 -44.59
C ASP A 114 15.60 6.69 -45.44
N LEU A 115 14.29 6.69 -45.71
CA LEU A 115 13.66 5.75 -46.61
C LEU A 115 13.87 6.23 -48.04
N ARG A 116 14.74 5.57 -48.79
CA ARG A 116 14.77 5.75 -50.24
C ARG A 116 13.58 5.01 -50.86
N THR A 117 12.40 5.62 -50.82
CA THR A 117 11.34 5.28 -51.78
C THR A 117 11.68 5.97 -53.10
N ASN A 118 11.75 5.21 -54.18
CA ASN A 118 12.09 5.72 -55.52
C ASN A 118 10.95 6.54 -56.17
N ASP A 119 10.07 7.17 -55.40
CA ASP A 119 8.95 7.95 -55.94
C ASP A 119 8.62 9.17 -55.08
N THR A 120 8.50 10.33 -55.75
CA THR A 120 8.04 11.64 -55.27
C THR A 120 6.54 11.65 -54.90
N ALA A 121 6.06 10.66 -54.17
CA ALA A 121 4.74 10.63 -53.57
C ALA A 121 4.86 10.73 -52.04
N PRO A 122 4.06 11.56 -51.36
CA PRO A 122 4.01 11.53 -49.89
C PRO A 122 3.62 10.10 -49.46
N PRO A 123 4.35 9.48 -48.53
CA PRO A 123 4.02 8.12 -48.10
C PRO A 123 2.59 8.15 -47.51
N PRO A 124 1.73 7.17 -47.87
CA PRO A 124 0.43 7.04 -47.21
C PRO A 124 0.63 6.87 -45.69
N ALA A 125 -0.44 7.02 -44.91
CA ALA A 125 -0.42 6.78 -43.46
C ALA A 125 -0.11 5.28 -43.19
N GLU A 126 1.17 4.93 -43.26
CA GLU A 126 1.66 3.56 -43.27
C GLU A 126 1.69 2.98 -41.85
N ARG A 127 1.33 1.70 -41.77
CA ARG A 127 1.61 0.87 -40.60
C ARG A 127 3.09 0.98 -40.29
N HIS A 128 3.44 1.22 -39.04
CA HIS A 128 4.82 1.33 -38.60
C HIS A 128 4.95 0.68 -37.22
N ASP A 129 6.15 0.22 -36.92
CA ASP A 129 6.54 -0.15 -35.56
C ASP A 129 7.21 1.04 -34.88
N LEU A 130 7.35 0.95 -33.55
CA LEU A 130 8.15 1.90 -32.78
C LEU A 130 9.45 1.23 -32.36
N LEU A 131 10.57 1.89 -32.63
CA LEU A 131 11.90 1.48 -32.21
C LEU A 131 12.40 2.40 -31.11
N VAL A 132 12.77 1.83 -29.98
CA VAL A 132 13.32 2.53 -28.81
C VAL A 132 14.83 2.24 -28.73
N ASP A 133 15.65 3.28 -28.66
CA ASP A 133 17.10 3.19 -28.39
C ASP A 133 17.39 3.67 -26.97
N ARG A 134 17.84 2.75 -26.12
CA ARG A 134 18.06 3.03 -24.70
C ARG A 134 19.50 3.47 -24.40
N GLY A 135 20.37 3.53 -25.41
CA GLY A 135 21.80 3.83 -25.26
C GLY A 135 22.67 2.59 -25.05
N GLU A 136 23.99 2.78 -25.00
CA GLU A 136 24.97 1.69 -25.04
C GLU A 136 24.95 0.77 -23.80
N GLU A 137 24.86 1.36 -22.61
CA GLU A 137 24.76 0.65 -21.32
C GLU A 137 23.50 1.07 -20.57
N PRO A 138 22.32 0.62 -21.02
CA PRO A 138 21.07 1.06 -20.43
C PRO A 138 20.86 0.40 -19.05
N PRO A 139 20.27 1.11 -18.06
CA PRO A 139 19.93 0.52 -16.78
C PRO A 139 18.87 -0.58 -16.93
N THR A 140 18.73 -1.53 -16.01
CA THR A 140 17.63 -2.50 -16.07
C THR A 140 16.27 -1.80 -15.88
N ILE A 141 15.28 -2.10 -16.73
CA ILE A 141 13.91 -1.58 -16.63
C ILE A 141 12.91 -2.74 -16.51
N SER A 142 11.67 -2.43 -16.12
CA SER A 142 10.56 -3.38 -16.01
C SER A 142 9.34 -3.02 -16.86
N ALA A 143 9.22 -1.76 -17.29
CA ALA A 143 8.05 -1.28 -18.01
C ALA A 143 8.36 -0.18 -19.03
N LEU A 144 7.43 0.04 -19.96
CA LEU A 144 7.33 1.23 -20.79
C LEU A 144 6.01 1.93 -20.53
N HIS A 145 6.05 3.23 -20.30
CA HIS A 145 4.90 4.11 -20.17
C HIS A 145 4.73 4.91 -21.46
N VAL A 146 3.51 4.94 -21.97
CA VAL A 146 3.15 5.60 -23.21
C VAL A 146 2.37 6.87 -22.88
N THR A 147 2.79 7.99 -23.46
CA THR A 147 2.01 9.23 -23.37
C THR A 147 1.36 9.49 -24.71
N LEU A 148 0.04 9.48 -24.75
CA LEU A 148 -0.72 9.90 -25.94
C LEU A 148 -0.61 11.42 -26.12
N ALA A 149 -0.62 11.88 -27.37
CA ALA A 149 -0.77 13.30 -27.66
C ALA A 149 -2.22 13.76 -27.39
N ASP A 150 -2.42 15.05 -27.14
CA ASP A 150 -3.75 15.62 -26.84
C ASP A 150 -4.75 15.43 -27.99
N ASP A 151 -4.25 15.32 -29.23
CA ASP A 151 -5.04 15.11 -30.45
C ASP A 151 -5.08 13.64 -30.89
N ALA A 152 -4.65 12.71 -30.04
CA ALA A 152 -4.68 11.29 -30.34
C ALA A 152 -6.11 10.81 -30.62
N ALA A 153 -6.30 10.10 -31.73
CA ALA A 153 -7.58 9.49 -32.07
C ALA A 153 -7.93 8.37 -31.07
N LEU A 154 -9.13 8.46 -30.49
CA LEU A 154 -9.72 7.44 -29.61
C LEU A 154 -10.89 6.73 -30.33
N PRO A 155 -11.18 5.46 -30.01
CA PRO A 155 -10.52 4.62 -29.01
C PRO A 155 -9.19 4.02 -29.49
N VAL A 156 -8.26 3.84 -28.54
CA VAL A 156 -7.06 3.02 -28.68
C VAL A 156 -7.35 1.66 -28.06
N ASN A 157 -7.19 0.59 -28.85
CA ASN A 157 -7.28 -0.79 -28.39
C ASN A 157 -6.28 -1.65 -29.16
N LEU A 158 -5.04 -1.68 -28.68
CA LEU A 158 -3.94 -2.38 -29.34
C LEU A 158 -3.44 -3.54 -28.48
N ARG A 159 -3.03 -4.61 -29.17
CA ARG A 159 -2.20 -5.69 -28.63
C ARG A 159 -0.79 -5.46 -29.11
N VAL A 160 0.11 -5.17 -28.18
CA VAL A 160 1.49 -4.81 -28.47
C VAL A 160 2.40 -5.98 -28.14
N ARG A 161 3.23 -6.37 -29.11
CA ARG A 161 4.42 -7.18 -28.87
C ARG A 161 5.62 -6.28 -28.68
N VAL A 162 6.43 -6.60 -27.69
CA VAL A 162 7.72 -5.98 -27.47
C VAL A 162 8.80 -7.03 -27.74
N SER A 163 9.69 -6.73 -28.68
CA SER A 163 10.88 -7.52 -28.96
C SER A 163 12.13 -6.75 -28.54
N SER A 164 13.19 -7.48 -28.21
CA SER A 164 14.47 -6.92 -27.77
C SER A 164 15.60 -7.30 -28.73
N SER A 165 16.59 -6.43 -28.84
CA SER A 165 17.80 -6.66 -29.62
C SER A 165 19.00 -5.92 -29.02
N GLY A 166 20.19 -6.49 -29.19
CA GLY A 166 21.46 -5.82 -28.88
C GLY A 166 22.11 -5.15 -30.09
N ASP A 167 21.76 -5.57 -31.31
CA ASP A 167 22.48 -5.24 -32.55
C ASP A 167 21.57 -4.71 -33.68
N LEU A 168 20.25 -4.61 -33.45
CA LEU A 168 19.19 -4.29 -34.42
C LEU A 168 18.94 -5.35 -35.50
N VAL A 169 19.67 -6.46 -35.47
CA VAL A 169 19.60 -7.54 -36.47
C VAL A 169 18.86 -8.72 -35.88
N GLU A 170 19.34 -9.24 -34.74
CA GLU A 170 18.70 -10.34 -34.04
C GLU A 170 17.64 -9.82 -33.07
N TRP A 171 16.38 -10.13 -33.36
CA TRP A 171 15.23 -9.76 -32.53
C TRP A 171 14.70 -10.97 -31.77
N ARG A 172 14.57 -10.84 -30.45
CA ARG A 172 13.99 -11.87 -29.58
C ARG A 172 12.70 -11.35 -28.95
N PRO A 173 11.61 -12.13 -28.95
CA PRO A 173 10.38 -11.71 -28.27
C PRO A 173 10.66 -11.54 -26.77
N LEU A 174 10.22 -10.40 -26.21
CA LEU A 174 10.31 -10.13 -24.78
C LEU A 174 8.94 -10.39 -24.13
N VAL A 175 7.90 -9.73 -24.63
CA VAL A 175 6.50 -9.94 -24.25
C VAL A 175 5.60 -9.79 -25.47
N SER A 176 4.46 -10.49 -25.46
CA SER A 176 3.43 -10.41 -26.51
C SER A 176 2.07 -10.13 -25.89
N GLY A 177 1.12 -9.65 -26.69
CA GLY A 177 -0.27 -9.45 -26.30
C GLY A 177 -0.50 -8.33 -25.27
N GLN A 178 0.49 -7.46 -25.01
CA GLN A 178 0.37 -6.41 -24.01
C GLN A 178 -0.73 -5.42 -24.41
N PRO A 179 -1.77 -5.23 -23.58
CA PRO A 179 -2.86 -4.35 -23.93
C PRO A 179 -2.46 -2.88 -23.73
N LEU A 180 -2.63 -2.09 -24.79
CA LEU A 180 -2.59 -0.63 -24.75
C LEU A 180 -3.99 -0.12 -25.05
N VAL A 181 -4.65 0.47 -24.05
CA VAL A 181 -6.05 0.87 -24.12
C VAL A 181 -6.21 2.32 -23.70
N ALA A 182 -6.92 3.09 -24.51
CA ALA A 182 -7.43 4.41 -24.13
C ALA A 182 -8.81 4.61 -24.74
N LEU A 183 -9.80 4.96 -23.93
CA LEU A 183 -11.16 5.27 -24.35
C LEU A 183 -11.64 6.46 -23.53
N ASP A 184 -12.33 7.37 -24.20
CA ASP A 184 -13.16 8.37 -23.54
C ASP A 184 -14.61 8.10 -23.95
N ASP A 185 -15.48 7.86 -22.98
CA ASP A 185 -16.92 7.77 -23.20
C ASP A 185 -17.66 8.60 -22.14
N ASN A 186 -18.32 9.67 -22.58
CA ASN A 186 -19.11 10.57 -21.72
C ASN A 186 -18.34 11.13 -20.49
N GLY A 187 -17.04 11.41 -20.65
CA GLY A 187 -16.17 11.93 -19.58
C GLY A 187 -15.60 10.85 -18.66
N LEU A 188 -15.89 9.57 -18.92
CA LEU A 188 -15.23 8.44 -18.29
C LEU A 188 -13.99 8.05 -19.12
N ARG A 189 -12.83 8.51 -18.66
CA ARG A 189 -11.55 8.20 -19.32
C ARG A 189 -10.97 6.90 -18.78
N ILE A 190 -10.94 5.87 -19.63
CA ILE A 190 -10.35 4.56 -19.37
C ILE A 190 -8.98 4.51 -20.00
N GLU A 191 -7.92 4.31 -19.20
CA GLU A 191 -6.56 4.23 -19.73
C GLU A 191 -5.77 3.09 -19.10
N ARG A 192 -5.05 2.38 -19.98
CA ARG A 192 -3.92 1.51 -19.67
C ARG A 192 -2.84 1.80 -20.69
N LEU A 193 -1.98 2.74 -20.32
CA LEU A 193 -0.89 3.22 -21.16
C LEU A 193 0.49 2.74 -20.64
N LYS A 194 0.52 1.52 -20.10
CA LYS A 194 1.72 0.87 -19.55
C LYS A 194 1.87 -0.53 -20.14
N LEU A 195 3.07 -0.82 -20.65
CA LEU A 195 3.49 -2.14 -21.14
C LEU A 195 4.44 -2.75 -20.12
N GLU A 196 4.06 -3.89 -19.53
CA GLU A 196 4.90 -4.64 -18.58
C GLU A 196 5.87 -5.53 -19.37
N LEU A 197 7.17 -5.39 -19.15
CA LEU A 197 8.21 -6.06 -19.94
C LEU A 197 8.87 -7.23 -19.22
N GLY A 198 8.73 -7.31 -17.89
CA GLY A 198 9.69 -8.03 -17.06
C GLY A 198 11.04 -7.31 -17.03
N ARG A 199 11.99 -7.83 -16.26
CA ARG A 199 13.32 -7.20 -16.12
C ARG A 199 14.13 -7.35 -17.41
N THR A 200 14.55 -6.25 -18.00
CA THR A 200 15.40 -6.24 -19.21
C THR A 200 16.45 -5.13 -19.19
N ASP A 201 17.64 -5.46 -19.68
CA ASP A 201 18.79 -4.58 -19.93
C ASP A 201 19.05 -4.42 -21.45
N ALA A 202 18.14 -4.90 -22.31
CA ALA A 202 18.33 -4.79 -23.75
C ALA A 202 18.40 -3.34 -24.23
N ARG A 203 19.35 -3.04 -25.13
CA ARG A 203 19.54 -1.71 -25.70
C ARG A 203 18.38 -1.28 -26.60
N TYR A 204 17.94 -2.14 -27.50
CA TYR A 204 16.90 -1.82 -28.46
C TYR A 204 15.62 -2.58 -28.14
N LEU A 205 14.50 -1.85 -28.15
CA LEU A 205 13.16 -2.44 -28.06
C LEU A 205 12.35 -2.08 -29.30
N ARG A 206 11.65 -3.05 -29.88
CA ARG A 206 10.73 -2.85 -31.01
C ARG A 206 9.32 -3.20 -30.56
N LEU A 207 8.42 -2.22 -30.65
CA LEU A 207 7.01 -2.35 -30.33
C LEU A 207 6.25 -2.50 -31.65
N SER A 208 5.56 -3.63 -31.80
CA SER A 208 4.75 -3.94 -32.97
C SER A 208 3.31 -4.23 -32.57
N ILE A 209 2.35 -3.80 -33.39
CA ILE A 209 0.93 -4.09 -33.19
C ILE A 209 0.62 -5.49 -33.72
N GLU A 210 0.03 -6.34 -32.88
CA GLU A 210 -0.34 -7.72 -33.23
C GLU A 210 -1.77 -7.86 -33.76
N ASN A 211 -2.67 -6.95 -33.37
CA ASN A 211 -4.05 -6.90 -33.87
C ASN A 211 -4.22 -5.85 -34.99
N GLU A 212 -5.43 -5.72 -35.53
CA GLU A 212 -5.73 -4.67 -36.49
C GLU A 212 -5.69 -3.28 -35.83
N GLY A 213 -5.04 -2.32 -36.47
CA GLY A 213 -4.96 -0.95 -35.99
C GLY A 213 -3.70 -0.21 -36.44
N SER A 214 -3.56 1.02 -35.95
CA SER A 214 -2.38 1.87 -36.12
C SER A 214 -2.04 2.55 -34.81
N TRP A 215 -0.77 2.88 -34.59
CA TRP A 215 -0.37 3.64 -33.42
C TRP A 215 -1.10 5.00 -33.37
N PRO A 216 -1.64 5.40 -32.21
CA PRO A 216 -2.16 6.75 -32.03
C PRO A 216 -1.02 7.79 -32.11
N ALA A 217 -1.39 9.07 -32.15
CA ALA A 217 -0.42 10.14 -31.94
C ALA A 217 0.19 9.99 -30.52
N LEU A 218 1.51 9.89 -30.44
CA LEU A 218 2.25 9.74 -29.19
C LEU A 218 3.01 11.02 -28.89
N ALA A 219 2.89 11.52 -27.66
CA ALA A 219 3.70 12.62 -27.15
C ALA A 219 5.07 12.12 -26.63
N GLY A 220 5.15 10.88 -26.15
CA GLY A 220 6.39 10.35 -25.60
C GLY A 220 6.33 8.89 -25.17
N LEU A 221 7.52 8.33 -24.94
CA LEU A 221 7.73 7.07 -24.25
C LEU A 221 8.66 7.31 -23.06
N GLN A 222 8.38 6.63 -21.95
CA GLN A 222 9.23 6.64 -20.77
C GLN A 222 9.53 5.20 -20.34
N THR A 223 10.76 4.93 -19.92
CA THR A 223 11.11 3.66 -19.30
C THR A 223 10.83 3.71 -17.80
N GLY A 224 10.20 2.67 -17.28
CA GLY A 224 10.01 2.45 -15.85
C GLY A 224 11.14 1.60 -15.28
N ARG A 225 11.95 2.20 -14.41
CA ARG A 225 13.04 1.52 -13.68
C ARG A 225 12.68 1.45 -12.20
N HIS A 226 12.61 0.24 -11.66
CA HIS A 226 12.71 0.07 -10.21
C HIS A 226 14.14 0.39 -9.80
N LEU A 227 14.31 1.44 -8.98
CA LEU A 227 15.60 1.70 -8.35
C LEU A 227 15.98 0.46 -7.51
N ARG A 228 17.28 0.09 -7.50
CA ARG A 228 17.74 -1.16 -6.87
C ARG A 228 17.11 -1.32 -5.48
N SER A 229 16.32 -2.38 -5.35
CA SER A 229 16.09 -3.20 -4.17
C SER A 229 16.16 -2.43 -2.85
N GLY A 230 15.19 -1.53 -2.65
CA GLY A 230 15.00 -0.99 -1.33
C GLY A 230 14.43 -2.04 -0.38
N ASP A 231 13.43 -2.76 -0.89
CA ASP A 231 12.60 -3.66 -0.11
C ASP A 231 12.31 -4.97 -0.86
N GLU A 232 13.04 -6.02 -0.47
CA GLU A 232 12.91 -7.37 -1.04
C GLU A 232 11.77 -8.18 -0.43
N ARG A 233 11.03 -7.62 0.52
CA ARG A 233 9.95 -8.35 1.19
C ARG A 233 8.88 -8.75 0.17
N PRO A 234 8.43 -10.01 0.20
CA PRO A 234 7.44 -10.49 -0.75
C PRO A 234 6.11 -9.77 -0.52
N TRP A 235 5.47 -9.39 -1.63
CA TRP A 235 4.11 -8.90 -1.58
C TRP A 235 3.18 -10.00 -1.07
N GLN A 236 2.39 -9.66 -0.04
CA GLN A 236 1.24 -10.43 0.40
C GLN A 236 -0.03 -9.76 -0.12
N MET A 237 -1.08 -10.54 -0.34
CA MET A 237 -2.39 -10.06 -0.80
C MET A 237 -3.48 -10.54 0.16
N VAL A 238 -4.38 -9.63 0.51
CA VAL A 238 -5.62 -9.94 1.23
C VAL A 238 -6.81 -9.55 0.36
N SER A 239 -7.65 -10.53 0.06
CA SER A 239 -8.92 -10.35 -0.63
C SER A 239 -10.04 -10.20 0.39
N LEU A 240 -10.77 -9.08 0.32
CA LEU A 240 -11.86 -8.76 1.23
C LEU A 240 -13.19 -8.78 0.47
N ALA A 241 -14.15 -9.51 1.03
CA ALA A 241 -15.53 -9.50 0.58
C ALA A 241 -16.27 -8.28 1.16
N GLY A 242 -16.99 -7.55 0.30
CA GLY A 242 -17.74 -6.36 0.70
C GLY A 242 -19.15 -6.66 1.18
N VAL A 243 -19.65 -5.81 2.08
CA VAL A 243 -21.05 -5.78 2.52
C VAL A 243 -21.68 -4.49 2.01
N ALA A 244 -22.81 -4.58 1.30
CA ALA A 244 -23.51 -3.40 0.81
C ALA A 244 -24.02 -2.53 1.96
N VAL A 245 -23.83 -1.21 1.84
CA VAL A 245 -24.32 -0.24 2.82
C VAL A 245 -25.81 0.02 2.59
N ALA A 246 -26.63 -0.24 3.60
CA ALA A 246 -28.07 -0.07 3.50
C ALA A 246 -28.47 1.36 3.10
N GLY A 247 -29.33 1.49 2.09
CA GLY A 247 -29.81 2.78 1.60
C GLY A 247 -28.78 3.59 0.78
N GLN A 248 -27.59 3.06 0.52
CA GLN A 248 -26.55 3.74 -0.27
C GLN A 248 -26.08 2.85 -1.44
N PRO A 249 -26.76 2.94 -2.61
CA PRO A 249 -26.39 2.16 -3.79
C PRO A 249 -24.92 2.40 -4.20
N GLY A 250 -24.22 1.33 -4.57
CA GLY A 250 -22.82 1.40 -5.01
C GLY A 250 -21.80 1.63 -3.90
N MET A 251 -22.22 1.62 -2.63
CA MET A 251 -21.37 1.75 -1.45
C MET A 251 -21.24 0.41 -0.72
N PHE A 252 -20.00 0.01 -0.44
CA PHE A 252 -19.68 -1.27 0.20
C PHE A 252 -18.64 -1.10 1.31
N ASP A 253 -18.88 -1.73 2.46
CA ASP A 253 -17.97 -1.76 3.61
C ASP A 253 -17.18 -3.08 3.65
N TYR A 254 -15.91 -2.98 4.04
CA TYR A 254 -14.97 -4.11 4.17
C TYR A 254 -14.22 -3.98 5.49
N THR A 255 -13.78 -5.11 6.03
CA THR A 255 -12.97 -5.16 7.25
C THR A 255 -11.75 -6.04 7.01
N SER A 256 -10.56 -5.46 7.19
CA SER A 256 -9.32 -6.20 7.14
C SER A 256 -9.06 -6.93 8.47
N PRO A 257 -8.34 -8.06 8.48
CA PRO A 257 -8.11 -8.86 9.69
C PRO A 257 -7.23 -8.15 10.73
N GLY A 258 -6.44 -7.16 10.34
CA GLY A 258 -5.47 -6.50 11.21
C GLY A 258 -4.89 -5.22 10.60
N PRO A 259 -4.07 -4.48 11.34
CA PRO A 259 -3.50 -3.19 10.93
C PRO A 259 -2.26 -3.37 10.05
N MET A 260 -2.46 -4.00 8.89
CA MET A 260 -1.43 -4.27 7.89
C MET A 260 -0.96 -2.98 7.23
N ALA A 261 0.33 -2.88 6.93
CA ALA A 261 0.95 -1.78 6.18
C ALA A 261 0.57 -1.81 4.69
N ILE A 262 -0.66 -1.43 4.34
CA ILE A 262 -1.17 -1.47 2.96
C ILE A 262 -0.46 -0.41 2.11
N GLU A 263 0.10 -0.85 0.97
CA GLU A 263 0.83 -0.01 0.02
C GLU A 263 0.19 -0.03 -1.38
N ARG A 264 -0.69 -1.00 -1.68
CA ARG A 264 -1.47 -1.05 -2.93
C ARG A 264 -2.89 -1.51 -2.67
N VAL A 265 -3.82 -0.94 -3.45
CA VAL A 265 -5.25 -1.18 -3.34
C VAL A 265 -5.83 -1.40 -4.74
N ASP A 266 -6.34 -2.60 -5.01
CA ASP A 266 -7.03 -2.98 -6.26
C ASP A 266 -8.50 -3.32 -5.95
N VAL A 267 -9.37 -3.17 -6.95
CA VAL A 267 -10.78 -3.57 -6.90
C VAL A 267 -11.07 -4.50 -8.07
N GLU A 268 -11.49 -5.73 -7.78
CA GLU A 268 -11.94 -6.66 -8.79
C GLU A 268 -13.45 -6.57 -8.99
N LEU A 269 -13.84 -6.17 -10.20
CA LEU A 269 -15.25 -6.07 -10.59
C LEU A 269 -15.89 -7.46 -10.72
N PRO A 270 -17.15 -7.63 -10.27
CA PRO A 270 -17.80 -8.93 -10.17
C PRO A 270 -18.28 -9.52 -11.51
N THR A 271 -18.15 -8.77 -12.60
CA THR A 271 -18.51 -9.21 -13.96
C THR A 271 -17.46 -8.79 -14.96
N ASN A 272 -17.31 -9.57 -16.04
CA ASN A 272 -16.56 -9.16 -17.22
C ASN A 272 -17.31 -8.02 -17.94
N ASN A 273 -16.58 -7.30 -18.78
CA ASN A 273 -17.07 -6.14 -19.55
C ASN A 273 -17.74 -5.09 -18.66
N ALA A 274 -17.13 -4.84 -17.50
CA ALA A 274 -17.60 -3.86 -16.54
C ALA A 274 -16.61 -2.72 -16.38
N VAL A 275 -17.15 -1.53 -16.10
CA VAL A 275 -16.40 -0.32 -15.78
C VAL A 275 -17.11 0.44 -14.67
N ALA A 276 -16.34 0.98 -13.72
CA ALA A 276 -16.83 1.90 -12.70
C ALA A 276 -15.71 2.84 -12.25
N ALA A 277 -16.02 4.11 -12.05
CA ALA A 277 -15.21 4.99 -11.23
C ALA A 277 -15.31 4.53 -9.77
N VAL A 278 -14.17 4.35 -9.13
CA VAL A 278 -14.02 3.82 -7.78
C VAL A 278 -13.40 4.90 -6.89
N GLN A 279 -13.93 5.07 -5.69
CA GLN A 279 -13.27 5.78 -4.60
C GLN A 279 -13.14 4.85 -3.41
N VAL A 280 -11.92 4.74 -2.88
CA VAL A 280 -11.62 3.96 -1.69
C VAL A 280 -11.33 4.92 -0.54
N THR A 281 -12.02 4.70 0.57
CA THR A 281 -11.79 5.42 1.83
C THR A 281 -11.54 4.43 2.96
N ALA A 282 -10.86 4.88 4.02
CA ALA A 282 -10.55 4.04 5.17
C ALA A 282 -10.67 4.81 6.50
N ARG A 283 -10.86 4.08 7.59
CA ARG A 283 -10.85 4.60 8.97
C ARG A 283 -10.45 3.52 9.97
N ASP A 284 -9.92 3.93 11.12
CA ASP A 284 -9.46 2.99 12.15
C ASP A 284 -10.61 2.60 13.10
N HIS A 285 -11.29 3.57 13.69
CA HIS A 285 -12.42 3.35 14.60
C HIS A 285 -13.77 3.75 13.99
N ALA A 286 -14.84 3.18 14.53
CA ALA A 286 -16.20 3.41 14.03
C ALA A 286 -16.67 4.88 14.16
N GLU A 287 -16.12 5.61 15.13
CA GLU A 287 -16.39 7.04 15.37
C GLU A 287 -15.53 7.97 14.51
N ASP A 288 -14.49 7.45 13.86
CA ASP A 288 -13.62 8.24 13.00
C ASP A 288 -14.31 8.58 11.68
N TRP A 289 -13.89 9.71 11.11
CA TRP A 289 -14.28 10.13 9.77
C TRP A 289 -13.55 9.29 8.71
N TRP A 290 -14.23 9.01 7.60
CA TRP A 290 -13.67 8.29 6.46
C TRP A 290 -12.60 9.13 5.75
N ARG A 291 -11.37 8.62 5.65
CA ARG A 291 -10.25 9.28 4.98
C ARG A 291 -10.10 8.79 3.55
N PRO A 292 -9.86 9.67 2.56
CA PRO A 292 -9.57 9.24 1.20
C PRO A 292 -8.27 8.47 1.15
N VAL A 293 -8.28 7.34 0.44
CA VAL A 293 -7.10 6.51 0.16
C VAL A 293 -6.68 6.70 -1.31
N THR A 294 -7.60 6.38 -2.23
CA THR A 294 -7.34 6.48 -3.67
C THR A 294 -8.63 6.52 -4.48
N GLY A 295 -8.55 7.00 -5.72
CA GLY A 295 -9.64 7.00 -6.68
C GLY A 295 -9.14 6.72 -8.09
N PHE A 296 -9.84 5.85 -8.82
CA PHE A 296 -9.42 5.40 -10.16
C PHE A 296 -10.61 4.81 -10.94
N ILE A 297 -10.42 4.59 -12.25
CA ILE A 297 -11.40 3.87 -13.08
C ILE A 297 -11.07 2.38 -13.07
N ALA A 298 -11.88 1.60 -12.36
CA ALA A 298 -11.80 0.16 -12.40
C ALA A 298 -12.50 -0.34 -13.67
N PHE A 299 -11.82 -1.17 -14.44
CA PHE A 299 -12.42 -1.87 -15.57
C PHE A 299 -11.89 -3.29 -15.71
N ARG A 300 -12.73 -4.12 -16.33
CA ARG A 300 -12.44 -5.49 -16.73
C ARG A 300 -13.10 -5.72 -18.08
N LEU A 301 -12.32 -5.70 -19.16
CA LEU A 301 -12.80 -5.74 -20.54
C LEU A 301 -12.32 -7.01 -21.24
N GLY A 302 -13.15 -7.59 -22.09
CA GLY A 302 -12.86 -8.82 -22.83
C GLY A 302 -13.24 -10.10 -22.08
N SER A 303 -12.88 -11.23 -22.67
CA SER A 303 -13.08 -12.58 -22.13
C SER A 303 -11.84 -13.42 -22.38
N ASN A 304 -11.58 -14.40 -21.52
CA ASN A 304 -10.60 -15.50 -21.64
C ASN A 304 -9.27 -15.18 -22.38
N GLY A 305 -8.15 -15.14 -21.64
CA GLY A 305 -6.81 -15.00 -22.24
C GLY A 305 -6.47 -13.59 -22.74
N ASP A 306 -7.47 -12.83 -23.18
CA ASP A 306 -7.37 -11.44 -23.67
C ASP A 306 -8.02 -10.42 -22.72
N GLU A 307 -8.25 -10.79 -21.47
CA GLU A 307 -8.82 -9.88 -20.49
C GLU A 307 -7.89 -8.69 -20.21
N VAL A 308 -8.44 -7.48 -20.27
CA VAL A 308 -7.74 -6.25 -19.92
C VAL A 308 -8.32 -5.66 -18.64
N ARG A 309 -7.46 -5.45 -17.66
CA ARG A 309 -7.78 -4.73 -16.42
C ARG A 309 -6.93 -3.48 -16.32
N HIS A 310 -7.41 -2.55 -15.51
CA HIS A 310 -6.65 -1.37 -15.08
C HIS A 310 -5.33 -1.77 -14.39
N VAL A 311 -4.43 -0.80 -14.24
CA VAL A 311 -3.22 -0.97 -13.45
C VAL A 311 -3.56 -0.73 -11.98
N GLU A 312 -3.11 -1.63 -11.11
CA GLU A 312 -3.27 -1.48 -9.66
C GLU A 312 -2.61 -0.19 -9.16
N PRO A 313 -3.37 0.73 -8.53
CA PRO A 313 -2.82 1.94 -7.95
C PRO A 313 -1.88 1.66 -6.76
N ALA A 314 -0.74 2.34 -6.74
CA ALA A 314 0.05 2.51 -5.52
C ALA A 314 -0.59 3.57 -4.63
N VAL A 315 -0.49 3.40 -3.32
CA VAL A 315 -1.03 4.33 -2.32
C VAL A 315 0.02 4.63 -1.25
N HIS A 316 -0.19 5.70 -0.49
CA HIS A 316 0.58 5.89 0.74
C HIS A 316 0.26 4.78 1.74
N LEU A 317 1.18 4.54 2.69
CA LEU A 317 1.01 3.49 3.70
C LEU A 317 -0.25 3.74 4.55
N HIS A 318 -1.19 2.79 4.53
CA HIS A 318 -2.43 2.79 5.32
C HIS A 318 -2.52 1.55 6.21
N ARG A 319 -3.12 1.68 7.41
CA ARG A 319 -3.23 0.58 8.40
C ARG A 319 -4.62 0.42 8.99
N GLU A 320 -5.54 1.25 8.53
CA GLU A 320 -6.92 1.23 8.92
C GLU A 320 -7.56 -0.15 8.70
N ARG A 321 -8.46 -0.56 9.60
CA ARG A 321 -9.19 -1.84 9.47
C ARG A 321 -10.47 -1.73 8.67
N GLN A 322 -11.12 -0.58 8.71
CA GLN A 322 -12.40 -0.38 8.04
C GLN A 322 -12.15 0.33 6.72
N TRP A 323 -12.63 -0.28 5.65
CA TRP A 323 -12.49 0.22 4.29
C TRP A 323 -13.87 0.38 3.67
N ARG A 324 -14.01 1.36 2.78
CA ARG A 324 -15.25 1.62 2.07
C ARG A 324 -14.96 1.94 0.63
N VAL A 325 -15.67 1.25 -0.25
CA VAL A 325 -15.59 1.44 -1.70
C VAL A 325 -16.91 2.04 -2.17
N SER A 326 -16.83 3.20 -2.82
CA SER A 326 -17.95 3.78 -3.55
C SER A 326 -17.71 3.66 -5.06
N THR A 327 -18.79 3.42 -5.81
CA THR A 327 -18.74 3.13 -7.24
C THR A 327 -19.70 4.00 -8.03
N GLN A 328 -19.27 4.48 -9.20
CA GLN A 328 -20.09 5.19 -10.17
C GLN A 328 -19.84 4.61 -11.58
N PRO A 329 -20.86 4.04 -12.27
CA PRO A 329 -22.22 3.84 -11.79
C PRO A 329 -22.28 2.91 -10.58
N ALA A 330 -23.35 3.03 -9.79
CA ALA A 330 -23.55 2.22 -8.60
C ALA A 330 -23.65 0.74 -8.95
N LEU A 331 -22.67 -0.06 -8.53
CA LEU A 331 -22.72 -1.51 -8.68
C LEU A 331 -23.79 -2.11 -7.77
N THR A 332 -24.42 -3.19 -8.24
CA THR A 332 -25.43 -3.94 -7.47
C THR A 332 -24.83 -5.05 -6.60
N ARG A 333 -23.62 -5.52 -6.95
CA ARG A 333 -22.87 -6.51 -6.19
C ARG A 333 -21.55 -5.90 -5.70
N PRO A 334 -21.11 -6.22 -4.48
CA PRO A 334 -19.84 -5.75 -3.97
C PRO A 334 -18.72 -6.27 -4.87
N PRO A 335 -17.81 -5.39 -5.34
CA PRO A 335 -16.56 -5.87 -5.91
C PRO A 335 -15.68 -6.47 -4.81
N GLU A 336 -14.65 -7.23 -5.18
CA GLU A 336 -13.65 -7.70 -4.23
C GLU A 336 -12.59 -6.61 -4.02
N LEU A 337 -12.32 -6.25 -2.77
CA LEU A 337 -11.26 -5.31 -2.43
C LEU A 337 -9.97 -6.10 -2.17
N ARG A 338 -8.94 -5.85 -2.96
CA ARG A 338 -7.63 -6.50 -2.84
C ARG A 338 -6.63 -5.52 -2.25
N LEU A 339 -6.13 -5.83 -1.07
CA LEU A 339 -5.13 -5.05 -0.36
C LEU A 339 -3.78 -5.76 -0.45
N ARG A 340 -2.73 -5.07 -0.86
CA ARG A 340 -1.37 -5.63 -0.87
C ARG A 340 -0.46 -4.87 0.07
N TYR A 341 0.35 -5.65 0.78
CA TYR A 341 1.30 -5.17 1.77
C TYR A 341 2.55 -6.03 1.76
N ARG A 342 3.62 -5.51 2.37
CA ARG A 342 4.81 -6.28 2.71
C ARG A 342 4.86 -6.49 4.22
N PRO A 343 5.05 -7.73 4.72
CA PRO A 343 5.13 -8.00 6.15
C PRO A 343 6.17 -7.12 6.84
N GLU A 344 5.82 -6.50 7.95
CA GLU A 344 6.74 -5.57 8.61
C GLU A 344 7.79 -6.29 9.42
N ARG A 345 9.00 -5.74 9.43
CA ARG A 345 10.07 -6.25 10.26
C ARG A 345 10.25 -5.36 11.47
N PHE A 346 10.53 -5.98 12.60
CA PHE A 346 10.90 -5.31 13.83
C PHE A 346 12.20 -5.92 14.34
N VAL A 347 12.96 -5.13 15.08
CA VAL A 347 14.21 -5.56 15.68
C VAL A 347 14.12 -5.43 17.19
N LEU A 348 14.55 -6.46 17.89
CA LEU A 348 14.72 -6.48 19.34
C LEU A 348 16.20 -6.47 19.70
N LEU A 349 16.60 -5.71 20.72
CA LEU A 349 17.95 -5.76 21.29
C LEU A 349 17.97 -6.80 22.41
N ALA A 350 18.90 -7.76 22.36
CA ALA A 350 18.93 -8.90 23.28
C ALA A 350 19.37 -8.47 24.70
N GLN A 351 18.43 -7.94 25.49
CA GLN A 351 18.67 -7.47 26.86
C GLN A 351 18.02 -8.40 27.89
N GLY A 352 18.82 -8.85 28.87
CA GLY A 352 18.36 -9.75 29.93
C GLY A 352 18.27 -11.22 29.49
N PRO A 353 17.86 -12.12 30.41
CA PRO A 353 17.91 -13.56 30.17
C PRO A 353 16.83 -14.04 29.20
N ARG A 354 17.16 -15.11 28.46
CA ARG A 354 16.22 -15.85 27.61
C ARG A 354 15.33 -16.80 28.43
N PRO A 355 14.16 -17.22 27.91
CA PRO A 355 13.60 -16.92 26.58
C PRO A 355 12.99 -15.52 26.47
N TYR A 356 12.98 -14.98 25.24
CA TYR A 356 12.20 -13.78 24.92
C TYR A 356 10.82 -14.17 24.41
N VAL A 357 9.80 -13.35 24.70
CA VAL A 357 8.43 -13.54 24.22
C VAL A 357 7.93 -12.27 23.54
N LEU A 358 7.39 -12.39 22.33
CA LEU A 358 6.62 -11.34 21.67
C LEU A 358 5.18 -11.40 22.19
N VAL A 359 4.59 -10.27 22.54
CA VAL A 359 3.20 -10.19 22.98
C VAL A 359 2.41 -9.20 22.12
N ALA A 360 1.11 -9.44 21.96
CA ALA A 360 0.22 -8.59 21.17
C ALA A 360 -1.18 -8.45 21.79
N GLY A 361 -1.85 -7.35 21.47
CA GLY A 361 -3.27 -7.16 21.73
C GLY A 361 -3.53 -6.60 23.11
N SER A 362 -3.41 -5.27 23.25
CA SER A 362 -3.74 -4.57 24.48
C SER A 362 -4.39 -3.23 24.18
N VAL A 363 -5.52 -2.95 24.85
CA VAL A 363 -6.15 -1.63 24.81
C VAL A 363 -5.60 -0.69 25.91
N ARG A 364 -4.70 -1.20 26.76
CA ARG A 364 -4.21 -0.51 27.96
C ARG A 364 -2.69 -0.31 27.93
N ALA A 365 -1.95 -1.36 27.61
CA ALA A 365 -0.49 -1.35 27.55
C ALA A 365 -0.01 -0.86 26.17
N GLN A 366 1.08 -0.09 26.20
CA GLN A 366 1.75 0.41 25.01
C GLN A 366 3.25 0.26 25.22
N ARG A 367 3.95 -0.25 24.21
CA ARG A 367 5.40 -0.25 24.16
C ARG A 367 5.93 1.17 24.08
N GLU A 368 7.01 1.44 24.80
CA GLU A 368 7.74 2.71 24.73
C GLU A 368 8.49 2.88 23.40
N ASP A 369 8.80 4.13 23.05
CA ASP A 369 9.62 4.42 21.87
C ASP A 369 11.10 4.25 22.19
N TYR A 370 11.62 3.06 21.89
CA TYR A 370 13.05 2.77 22.02
C TYR A 370 13.85 3.30 20.83
N PRO A 371 15.00 3.97 21.05
CA PRO A 371 15.88 4.47 19.97
C PRO A 371 16.74 3.34 19.37
N VAL A 372 16.14 2.20 19.04
CA VAL A 372 16.84 0.99 18.59
C VAL A 372 17.68 1.24 17.34
N LYS A 373 17.17 2.05 16.40
CA LYS A 373 17.90 2.42 15.18
C LYS A 373 19.24 3.09 15.47
N ALA A 374 19.28 3.98 16.48
CA ALA A 374 20.52 4.64 16.88
C ALA A 374 21.50 3.67 17.54
N ALA A 375 20.99 2.74 18.37
CA ALA A 375 21.81 1.69 18.97
C ALA A 375 22.42 0.74 17.92
N LEU A 376 21.65 0.38 16.89
CA LEU A 376 22.12 -0.47 15.79
C LEU A 376 23.12 0.25 14.91
N ALA A 377 22.93 1.54 14.61
CA ALA A 377 23.91 2.32 13.85
C ALA A 377 25.26 2.47 14.59
N ALA A 378 25.25 2.41 15.92
CA ALA A 378 26.47 2.41 16.74
C ALA A 378 27.11 1.00 16.86
N SER A 379 26.40 -0.05 16.47
CA SER A 379 26.88 -1.44 16.46
C SER A 379 27.37 -1.82 15.07
N SER A 380 28.50 -2.51 14.98
CA SER A 380 28.99 -3.06 13.70
C SER A 380 28.41 -4.43 13.36
N SER A 381 27.57 -5.00 14.24
CA SER A 381 26.99 -6.34 14.05
C SER A 381 25.59 -6.23 13.46
N GLU A 382 25.36 -6.90 12.34
CA GLU A 382 24.01 -7.06 11.78
C GLU A 382 23.13 -7.89 12.72
N PRO A 383 21.84 -7.55 12.89
CA PRO A 383 20.94 -8.35 13.70
C PRO A 383 20.71 -9.73 13.08
N ALA A 384 20.65 -10.78 13.90
CA ALA A 384 20.34 -12.13 13.45
C ALA A 384 18.85 -12.29 13.16
N VAL A 385 18.46 -13.20 12.26
CA VAL A 385 17.04 -13.50 12.01
C VAL A 385 16.49 -14.38 13.13
N ALA A 386 15.29 -14.07 13.60
CA ALA A 386 14.52 -14.87 14.55
C ALA A 386 13.13 -15.20 13.98
N THR A 387 12.57 -16.31 14.44
CA THR A 387 11.20 -16.73 14.11
C THR A 387 10.33 -16.75 15.36
N LEU A 388 9.02 -16.82 15.16
CA LEU A 388 8.04 -16.94 16.24
C LEU A 388 7.60 -18.41 16.35
N GLY A 389 7.58 -18.94 17.56
CA GLY A 389 7.01 -20.26 17.84
C GLY A 389 5.48 -20.24 17.85
N ALA A 390 4.87 -21.28 18.40
CA ALA A 390 3.41 -21.38 18.48
C ALA A 390 2.81 -20.30 19.40
N MET A 391 1.67 -19.74 18.99
CA MET A 391 0.88 -18.81 19.79
C MET A 391 0.36 -19.50 21.06
N SER A 392 0.37 -18.78 22.18
CA SER A 392 -0.39 -19.12 23.39
C SER A 392 -1.11 -17.90 23.95
N ASP A 393 -2.08 -18.13 24.83
CA ASP A 393 -2.68 -17.06 25.63
C ASP A 393 -1.63 -16.43 26.56
N ALA A 394 -1.74 -15.12 26.76
CA ALA A 394 -1.06 -14.39 27.83
C ALA A 394 -2.11 -13.96 28.87
N GLY A 395 -2.57 -12.70 28.83
CA GLY A 395 -3.69 -12.18 29.63
C GLY A 395 -5.08 -12.40 29.01
N GLY A 396 -5.16 -12.92 27.78
CA GLY A 396 -6.41 -13.25 27.09
C GLY A 396 -7.37 -12.05 26.93
N ALA A 397 -8.68 -12.33 26.94
CA ALA A 397 -9.71 -11.31 26.72
C ALA A 397 -9.69 -10.15 27.73
N ALA A 398 -9.12 -10.34 28.92
CA ALA A 398 -8.98 -9.28 29.92
C ALA A 398 -8.05 -8.14 29.46
N ALA A 399 -7.07 -8.45 28.61
CA ALA A 399 -6.17 -7.46 28.00
C ALA A 399 -6.87 -6.54 27.00
N LEU A 400 -7.96 -7.03 26.38
CA LEU A 400 -8.74 -6.33 25.36
C LEU A 400 -9.89 -5.50 25.95
N ALA A 401 -10.17 -5.65 27.24
CA ALA A 401 -11.16 -4.84 27.91
C ALA A 401 -10.56 -3.49 28.33
N PRO A 402 -11.23 -2.35 28.06
CA PRO A 402 -10.79 -1.08 28.60
C PRO A 402 -10.72 -1.19 30.11
N LYS A 403 -9.71 -0.54 30.71
CA LYS A 403 -9.60 -0.50 32.17
C LYS A 403 -10.90 0.12 32.66
N ARG A 404 -11.77 -0.66 33.32
CA ARG A 404 -12.94 -0.09 34.01
C ARG A 404 -12.34 0.99 34.88
N GLY A 405 -12.60 2.25 34.56
CA GLY A 405 -12.26 3.33 35.46
C GLY A 405 -12.88 2.93 36.78
N GLU A 406 -12.07 2.82 37.83
CA GLU A 406 -12.64 2.68 39.16
C GLU A 406 -13.70 3.78 39.27
N ASP A 407 -14.94 3.40 39.62
CA ASP A 407 -16.11 4.27 39.71
C ASP A 407 -15.94 5.37 40.78
N TRP A 408 -14.72 5.73 41.16
CA TRP A 408 -14.35 6.77 42.11
C TRP A 408 -14.96 8.11 41.71
N GLN A 409 -15.07 8.44 40.41
CA GLN A 409 -15.75 9.65 39.94
C GLN A 409 -17.24 9.61 40.25
N ARG A 410 -17.85 8.42 40.16
CA ARG A 410 -19.25 8.18 40.52
C ARG A 410 -19.43 8.30 42.04
N TRP A 411 -18.55 7.70 42.82
CA TRP A 411 -18.52 7.82 44.28
C TRP A 411 -18.24 9.25 44.76
N LEU A 412 -17.37 9.99 44.08
CA LEU A 412 -17.10 11.41 44.34
C LEU A 412 -18.34 12.25 44.06
N LEU A 413 -19.03 11.98 42.94
CA LEU A 413 -20.29 12.65 42.61
C LEU A 413 -21.36 12.36 43.66
N TRP A 414 -21.51 11.10 44.08
CA TRP A 414 -22.40 10.73 45.19
C TRP A 414 -22.02 11.42 46.50
N ALA A 415 -20.73 11.54 46.81
CA ALA A 415 -20.26 12.25 48.00
C ALA A 415 -20.59 13.75 47.94
N ILE A 416 -20.34 14.42 46.81
CA ILE A 416 -20.68 15.83 46.58
C ILE A 416 -22.20 16.04 46.69
N LEU A 417 -22.98 15.14 46.07
CA LEU A 417 -24.44 15.20 46.12
C LEU A 417 -24.97 15.04 47.55
N ALA A 418 -24.41 14.09 48.32
CA ALA A 418 -24.78 13.88 49.71
C ALA A 418 -24.44 15.11 50.59
N VAL A 419 -23.28 15.74 50.36
CA VAL A 419 -22.91 17.00 51.03
C VAL A 419 -23.88 18.12 50.69
N GLY A 420 -24.26 18.26 49.41
CA GLY A 420 -25.25 19.24 48.97
C GLY A 420 -26.62 19.02 49.63
N ALA A 421 -27.10 17.79 49.66
CA ALA A 421 -28.36 17.42 50.31
C ALA A 421 -28.35 17.71 51.82
N ALA A 422 -27.24 17.40 52.51
CA ALA A 422 -27.08 17.69 53.93
C ALA A 422 -27.11 19.20 54.21
N LEU A 423 -26.50 20.02 53.35
CA LEU A 423 -26.48 21.47 53.50
C LEU A 423 -27.89 22.08 53.35
N VAL A 424 -28.67 21.59 52.38
CA VAL A 424 -30.09 21.99 52.22
C VAL A 424 -30.93 21.59 53.44
N LEU A 425 -30.73 20.38 53.96
CA LEU A 425 -31.43 19.90 55.15
C LEU A 425 -31.14 20.77 56.39
N VAL A 426 -29.88 21.16 56.57
CA VAL A 426 -29.44 22.06 57.66
C VAL A 426 -30.10 23.44 57.54
N VAL A 427 -30.17 24.01 56.32
CA VAL A 427 -30.84 25.28 56.07
C VAL A 427 -32.34 25.18 56.35
N ALA A 428 -33.01 24.12 55.88
CA ALA A 428 -34.44 23.90 56.12
C ALA A 428 -34.76 23.77 57.62
N LEU A 429 -33.96 23.01 58.38
CA LEU A 429 -34.11 22.89 59.83
C LEU A 429 -33.84 24.21 60.56
N LYS A 430 -32.90 25.03 60.08
CA LYS A 430 -32.62 26.34 60.65
C LYS A 430 -33.77 27.33 60.42
N VAL A 431 -34.44 27.27 59.26
CA VAL A 431 -35.64 28.08 58.96
C VAL A 431 -36.83 27.64 59.82
N LEU A 432 -37.07 26.34 59.96
CA LEU A 432 -38.14 25.80 60.82
C LEU A 432 -37.95 26.11 62.30
N ARG A 433 -36.72 26.40 62.74
CA ARG A 433 -36.39 26.81 64.11
C ARG A 433 -36.44 28.33 64.33
N GLN A 434 -36.78 29.13 63.32
CA GLN A 434 -37.06 30.56 63.53
C GLN A 434 -38.51 30.71 64.01
N PRO A 435 -38.75 31.14 65.26
CA PRO A 435 -40.10 31.41 65.72
C PRO A 435 -40.67 32.62 64.97
N ASN A 436 -41.93 32.51 64.53
CA ASN A 436 -42.69 33.61 63.95
C ASN A 436 -42.65 34.82 64.90
N GLN A 437 -41.92 35.87 64.53
CA GLN A 437 -42.13 37.19 65.12
C GLN A 437 -43.40 37.77 64.51
N SER A 438 -44.51 37.52 65.18
CA SER A 438 -45.71 38.36 65.08
C SER A 438 -45.32 39.77 65.54
N SER A 439 -45.25 40.70 64.59
CA SER A 439 -45.17 42.14 64.89
C SER A 439 -46.59 42.72 65.01
N PRO A 440 -46.78 43.74 65.86
CA PRO A 440 -48.05 44.12 66.48
C PRO A 440 -49.10 44.74 65.55
#